data_AF-Q8XG08-F1
#
_entry.id   AF-Q8XG08-F1
#
_cell.length_a   1.000
_cell.length_b   1.000
_cell.length_c   1.000
_cell.angle_alpha   90.00
_cell.angle_beta   90.00
_cell.angle_gamma   90.00
#
_symmetry.space_group_name_H-M   'P 1'
#
loop_
_entity.id
_entity.type
_entity.pdbx_description
1 polymer ?
#
loop_
_entity_poly.entity_id
_entity_poly.type
_entity_poly.pdbx_seq_one_letter_code
_entity_poly.pdbx_strand_id
1 'polypeptide(L)'
;MLHFETVVLGLAAGLTGHCLRVFHPVWADSRHTRLAPERAAPSILVKNIMLEKRVVDVNTLLEDLRMAVAYASRAGLLYDRGLVNILKAAETTVRNDKPPDVGAVTFAINEIVKIIAPITLSDLRCGRNPLEENNQTRLRKIQFCLSIFVPILLIIIVYSANILSREQEALSGLAEIATISPEIKLGALRRMAQERSTHPNPDRAAYEDYQNRKVELRKMIDRINEVNAFVRETTGEGEGQLLVWEFIRAYFGISTAGAMFPDESTAGKASVLLSGPVPPSPEFCTRDALGRLKLAPDAGNLLEWVRSAKSESLEDDCFLWEVLYASSQEPPPLNATKALSHISRLKNSVAMRATWLMPFLYGLLGAMIFVMRNITSERRPAMEMFPMIVRLSLGGLAGIVIGWFSASVGTGSPAVSSNILSLPLVLAFLTGYGIDVFFSLLDRLSGSLIEPQRDKAS
;
A
#
# COMPACT_ATOMS: atom_id res chain seq x y z
N MET A 1 -17.41 15.49 -1.59
CA MET A 1 -17.21 14.34 -2.49
C MET A 1 -17.26 14.74 -3.97
N LEU A 2 -18.35 15.36 -4.45
CA LEU A 2 -18.53 15.78 -5.86
C LEU A 2 -17.40 16.60 -6.51
N HIS A 3 -16.60 17.35 -5.74
CA HIS A 3 -15.48 18.14 -6.27
C HIS A 3 -14.19 17.36 -6.58
N PHE A 4 -14.02 16.13 -6.09
CA PHE A 4 -12.77 15.38 -6.37
C PHE A 4 -12.87 14.55 -7.65
N GLU A 5 -14.02 13.89 -7.89
CA GLU A 5 -14.28 13.18 -9.14
C GLU A 5 -14.34 14.13 -10.34
N THR A 6 -14.91 15.33 -10.19
CA THR A 6 -14.90 16.36 -11.24
C THR A 6 -13.51 16.89 -11.57
N VAL A 7 -12.54 16.84 -10.64
CA VAL A 7 -11.12 17.15 -10.93
C VAL A 7 -10.48 16.01 -11.75
N VAL A 8 -10.72 14.74 -11.37
CA VAL A 8 -10.13 13.59 -12.09
C VAL A 8 -10.73 13.43 -13.49
N LEU A 9 -12.06 13.51 -13.63
CA LEU A 9 -12.75 13.44 -14.93
C LEU A 9 -12.57 14.71 -15.77
N GLY A 10 -12.55 15.89 -15.15
CA GLY A 10 -12.28 17.16 -15.84
C GLY A 10 -10.87 17.26 -16.43
N LEU A 11 -9.89 16.54 -15.87
CA LEU A 11 -8.53 16.44 -16.40
C LEU A 11 -8.43 15.57 -17.66
N ALA A 12 -9.34 14.62 -17.87
CA ALA A 12 -9.31 13.71 -19.03
C ALA A 12 -9.79 14.36 -20.35
N ALA A 13 -10.67 15.37 -20.26
CA ALA A 13 -11.28 16.01 -21.43
C ALA A 13 -10.31 16.91 -22.25
N GLY A 14 -9.10 17.17 -21.76
CA GLY A 14 -8.11 18.07 -22.39
C GLY A 14 -7.03 17.40 -23.25
N LEU A 15 -7.14 16.11 -23.57
CA LEU A 15 -6.05 15.29 -24.12
C LEU A 15 -6.02 15.17 -25.67
N THR A 16 -6.82 15.94 -26.40
CA THR A 16 -7.03 15.81 -27.86
C THR A 16 -5.89 16.31 -28.77
N GLY A 17 -4.65 16.41 -28.26
CA GLY A 17 -3.48 16.90 -28.98
C GLY A 17 -2.19 16.14 -28.67
N HIS A 18 -2.28 14.83 -28.44
CA HIS A 18 -1.18 14.05 -27.90
C HIS A 18 -0.04 13.77 -28.90
N CYS A 19 1.02 14.56 -28.74
CA CYS A 19 2.38 14.24 -29.13
C CYS A 19 2.92 13.05 -28.29
N LEU A 20 2.34 11.86 -28.53
CA LEU A 20 2.70 10.61 -27.84
C LEU A 20 4.19 10.35 -28.06
N ARG A 21 4.97 10.48 -26.98
CA ARG A 21 6.38 10.08 -26.98
C ARG A 21 6.41 8.56 -27.08
N VAL A 22 6.56 8.03 -28.29
CA VAL A 22 7.00 6.64 -28.48
C VAL A 22 8.34 6.53 -27.78
N PHE A 23 8.33 5.92 -26.59
CA PHE A 23 9.53 5.62 -25.84
C PHE A 23 10.30 4.53 -26.60
N HIS A 24 11.08 4.94 -27.59
CA HIS A 24 12.21 4.13 -28.02
C HIS A 24 13.24 4.18 -26.88
N PRO A 25 13.54 3.06 -26.22
CA PRO A 25 14.61 3.02 -25.23
C PRO A 25 15.93 3.17 -25.98
N VAL A 26 16.51 4.38 -25.95
CA VAL A 26 17.82 4.67 -26.55
C VAL A 26 18.91 4.05 -25.68
N TRP A 27 19.06 2.73 -25.80
CA TRP A 27 20.26 2.02 -25.38
C TRP A 27 21.34 2.20 -26.44
N ALA A 28 22.29 3.09 -26.15
CA ALA A 28 23.53 3.17 -26.89
C ALA A 28 24.49 2.06 -26.41
N ASP A 29 24.20 0.79 -26.75
CA ASP A 29 25.21 -0.28 -26.69
C ASP A 29 25.76 -0.53 -28.11
N SER A 30 26.89 0.12 -28.41
CA SER A 30 27.58 -0.04 -29.68
C SER A 30 28.45 -1.30 -29.67
N ARG A 31 27.81 -2.48 -29.70
CA ARG A 31 28.51 -3.75 -29.89
C ARG A 31 28.14 -4.44 -31.20
N HIS A 32 29.14 -4.53 -32.08
CA HIS A 32 29.07 -5.18 -33.38
C HIS A 32 28.77 -6.68 -33.28
N THR A 33 27.49 -7.07 -33.38
CA THR A 33 27.12 -8.44 -33.75
C THR A 33 27.26 -8.61 -35.26
N ARG A 34 28.37 -9.23 -35.69
CA ARG A 34 28.54 -9.70 -37.07
C ARG A 34 27.61 -10.89 -37.31
N LEU A 35 26.40 -10.65 -37.80
CA LEU A 35 25.57 -11.72 -38.37
C LEU A 35 26.10 -12.12 -39.75
N ALA A 36 26.19 -13.42 -39.99
CA ALA A 36 26.68 -14.00 -41.23
C ALA A 36 25.70 -13.76 -42.40
N PRO A 37 26.18 -13.69 -43.65
CA PRO A 37 25.33 -13.39 -44.79
C PRO A 37 24.54 -14.64 -45.25
N GLU A 38 23.27 -14.73 -44.85
CA GLU A 38 22.34 -15.69 -45.43
C GLU A 38 22.00 -15.29 -46.87
N ARG A 39 22.24 -16.20 -47.82
CA ARG A 39 22.10 -15.95 -49.27
C ARG A 39 20.64 -16.06 -49.73
N ALA A 40 19.88 -14.98 -49.63
CA ALA A 40 18.64 -14.80 -50.37
C ALA A 40 18.82 -13.67 -51.41
N ALA A 41 18.55 -13.94 -52.68
CA ALA A 41 18.74 -12.98 -53.76
C ALA A 41 17.66 -11.87 -53.72
N PRO A 42 18.02 -10.58 -53.55
CA PRO A 42 17.04 -9.50 -53.52
C PRO A 42 16.59 -9.14 -54.94
N SER A 43 15.28 -9.09 -55.15
CA SER A 43 14.67 -8.56 -56.37
C SER A 43 15.07 -7.10 -56.58
N ILE A 44 15.66 -6.80 -57.74
CA ILE A 44 16.31 -5.52 -58.06
C ILE A 44 15.33 -4.32 -57.97
N LEU A 45 14.02 -4.57 -58.09
CA LEU A 45 12.97 -3.55 -58.15
C LEU A 45 12.73 -2.77 -56.84
N VAL A 46 12.99 -3.38 -55.67
CA VAL A 46 12.72 -2.73 -54.36
C VAL A 46 13.80 -1.69 -53.99
N LYS A 47 15.00 -1.81 -54.58
CA LYS A 47 16.16 -0.98 -54.21
C LYS A 47 16.00 0.50 -54.59
N ASN A 48 15.24 0.79 -55.67
CA ASN A 48 15.03 2.17 -56.13
C ASN A 48 13.95 2.90 -55.32
N ILE A 49 12.90 2.19 -54.86
CA ILE A 49 11.79 2.80 -54.08
C ILE A 49 12.25 3.20 -52.66
N MET A 50 13.26 2.53 -52.10
CA MET A 50 13.83 2.86 -50.78
C MET A 50 14.88 4.00 -50.79
N LEU A 51 15.42 4.39 -51.95
CA LEU A 51 16.43 5.44 -52.06
C LEU A 51 15.86 6.84 -52.33
N GLU A 52 14.66 6.93 -52.90
CA GLU A 52 14.09 8.21 -53.35
C GLU A 52 13.38 9.02 -52.24
N LYS A 53 13.19 8.44 -51.04
CA LYS A 53 12.36 9.06 -49.97
C LYS A 53 13.09 9.33 -48.66
N ARG A 54 14.34 9.80 -48.74
CA ARG A 54 15.05 10.45 -47.62
C ARG A 54 15.60 11.83 -47.98
N VAL A 55 14.89 12.56 -48.84
CA VAL A 55 15.02 14.02 -48.95
C VAL A 55 14.59 14.58 -47.60
N VAL A 56 15.55 15.01 -46.79
CA VAL A 56 15.26 15.68 -45.52
C VAL A 56 14.66 17.04 -45.85
N ASP A 57 13.42 17.28 -45.40
CA ASP A 57 12.79 18.58 -45.64
C ASP A 57 13.57 19.68 -44.91
N VAL A 58 14.18 20.53 -45.73
CA VAL A 58 15.03 21.64 -45.31
C VAL A 58 14.22 22.65 -44.49
N ASN A 59 12.92 22.82 -44.79
CA ASN A 59 12.07 23.74 -44.05
C ASN A 59 11.84 23.23 -42.62
N THR A 60 11.53 21.94 -42.46
CA THR A 60 11.43 21.28 -41.15
C THR A 60 12.74 21.43 -40.34
N LEU A 61 13.91 21.22 -40.94
CA LEU A 61 15.21 21.44 -40.25
C LEU A 61 15.39 22.90 -39.80
N LEU A 62 15.05 23.85 -40.66
CA LEU A 62 15.19 25.27 -40.37
C LEU A 62 14.22 25.72 -39.27
N GLU A 63 13.02 25.14 -39.22
CA GLU A 63 12.02 25.37 -38.17
C GLU A 63 12.47 24.77 -36.83
N ASP A 64 13.00 23.54 -36.82
CA ASP A 64 13.59 22.90 -35.64
C ASP A 64 14.79 23.73 -35.11
N LEU A 65 15.69 24.20 -35.98
CA LEU A 65 16.80 25.09 -35.59
C LEU A 65 16.28 26.42 -35.01
N ARG A 66 15.28 27.05 -35.65
CA ARG A 66 14.66 28.29 -35.18
C ARG A 66 14.02 28.11 -33.80
N MET A 67 13.30 27.00 -33.56
CA MET A 67 12.73 26.67 -32.25
C MET A 67 13.82 26.52 -31.17
N ALA A 68 14.89 25.78 -31.46
CA ALA A 68 15.99 25.59 -30.51
C ALA A 68 16.74 26.89 -30.20
N VAL A 69 17.05 27.71 -31.21
CA VAL A 69 17.73 29.00 -31.02
C VAL A 69 16.83 29.99 -30.26
N ALA A 70 15.53 30.03 -30.55
CA ALA A 70 14.58 30.86 -29.81
C ALA A 70 14.46 30.44 -28.34
N TYR A 71 14.44 29.13 -28.06
CA TYR A 71 14.47 28.60 -26.70
C TYR A 71 15.79 28.95 -25.99
N ALA A 72 16.94 28.64 -26.59
CA ALA A 72 18.27 28.90 -26.00
C ALA A 72 18.52 30.38 -25.72
N SER A 73 18.04 31.26 -26.60
CA SER A 73 18.08 32.72 -26.42
C SER A 73 17.26 33.16 -25.20
N ARG A 74 16.00 32.71 -25.07
CA ARG A 74 15.15 33.02 -23.91
C ARG A 74 15.67 32.42 -22.61
N ALA A 75 16.34 31.26 -22.67
CA ALA A 75 16.96 30.59 -21.54
C ALA A 75 18.33 31.17 -21.14
N GLY A 76 18.88 32.14 -21.89
CA GLY A 76 20.23 32.69 -21.65
C GLY A 76 21.38 31.71 -21.91
N LEU A 77 21.14 30.63 -22.65
CA LEU A 77 22.11 29.56 -22.95
C LEU A 77 22.92 29.81 -24.23
N LEU A 78 22.55 30.83 -25.00
CA LEU A 78 23.13 31.10 -26.32
C LEU A 78 24.39 31.97 -26.24
N TYR A 79 25.54 31.34 -26.02
CA TYR A 79 26.84 32.02 -25.92
C TYR A 79 27.46 32.39 -27.28
N ASP A 80 27.24 31.58 -28.31
CA ASP A 80 27.84 31.80 -29.64
C ASP A 80 26.91 32.57 -30.58
N ARG A 81 27.46 33.64 -31.20
CA ARG A 81 26.81 34.40 -32.27
C ARG A 81 26.87 33.68 -33.62
N GLY A 82 27.80 32.74 -33.80
CA GLY A 82 27.94 31.91 -34.99
C GLY A 82 26.66 31.15 -35.33
N LEU A 83 26.05 30.48 -34.35
CA LEU A 83 24.76 29.78 -34.52
C LEU A 83 23.63 30.71 -35.04
N VAL A 84 23.55 31.95 -34.54
CA VAL A 84 22.57 32.94 -35.01
C VAL A 84 22.87 33.39 -36.45
N ASN A 85 24.15 33.56 -36.78
CA ASN A 85 24.58 33.92 -38.13
C ASN A 85 24.29 32.80 -39.14
N ILE A 86 24.49 31.53 -38.77
CA ILE A 86 24.15 30.36 -39.60
C ILE A 86 22.64 30.31 -39.85
N LEU A 87 21.82 30.46 -38.80
CA LEU A 87 20.35 30.51 -38.94
C LEU A 87 19.93 31.66 -39.88
N LYS A 88 20.47 32.87 -39.69
CA LYS A 88 20.18 34.02 -40.55
C LYS A 88 20.62 33.81 -42.00
N ALA A 89 21.79 33.20 -42.22
CA ALA A 89 22.27 32.87 -43.56
C ALA A 89 21.32 31.87 -44.25
N ALA A 90 20.93 30.80 -43.56
CA ALA A 90 19.99 29.79 -44.05
C ALA A 90 18.60 30.39 -44.38
N GLU A 91 18.05 31.22 -43.48
CA GLU A 91 16.78 31.94 -43.73
C GLU A 91 16.87 32.88 -44.95
N THR A 92 18.00 33.58 -45.14
CA THR A 92 18.19 34.45 -46.31
C THR A 92 18.40 33.66 -47.61
N THR A 93 19.01 32.48 -47.59
CA THR A 93 19.10 31.63 -48.79
C THR A 93 17.74 31.06 -49.20
N VAL A 94 16.96 30.55 -48.23
CA VAL A 94 15.60 30.04 -48.50
C VAL A 94 14.68 31.14 -49.03
N ARG A 95 14.74 32.36 -48.47
CA ARG A 95 13.97 33.52 -48.98
C ARG A 95 14.31 33.89 -50.44
N ASN A 96 15.50 33.54 -50.92
CA ASN A 96 15.97 33.84 -52.28
C ASN A 96 15.80 32.64 -53.24
N ASP A 97 14.94 31.67 -52.91
CA ASP A 97 14.71 30.42 -53.64
C ASP A 97 16.00 29.61 -53.93
N LYS A 98 17.01 29.73 -53.04
CA LYS A 98 18.26 28.97 -53.12
C LYS A 98 18.31 27.91 -52.03
N PRO A 99 18.79 26.69 -52.34
CA PRO A 99 18.98 25.67 -51.31
C PRO A 99 20.01 26.16 -50.28
N PRO A 100 19.69 26.20 -48.98
CA PRO A 100 20.65 26.51 -47.93
C PRO A 100 21.66 25.37 -47.79
N ASP A 101 22.81 25.66 -47.18
CA ASP A 101 23.78 24.64 -46.79
C ASP A 101 23.22 23.75 -45.67
N VAL A 102 22.68 22.60 -46.05
CA VAL A 102 22.12 21.58 -45.15
C VAL A 102 23.19 21.05 -44.18
N GLY A 103 24.47 21.04 -44.57
CA GLY A 103 25.58 20.66 -43.70
C GLY A 103 25.76 21.65 -42.56
N ALA A 104 25.83 22.95 -42.87
CA ALA A 104 25.93 24.01 -41.87
C ALA A 104 24.70 24.05 -40.93
N VAL A 105 23.48 23.90 -41.47
CA VAL A 105 22.24 23.84 -40.68
C VAL A 105 22.24 22.62 -39.74
N THR A 106 22.60 21.44 -40.25
CA THR A 106 22.65 20.20 -39.44
C THR A 106 23.73 20.28 -38.36
N PHE A 107 24.88 20.88 -38.65
CA PHE A 107 25.92 21.15 -37.66
C PHE A 107 25.42 22.09 -36.56
N ALA A 108 24.78 23.21 -36.92
CA ALA A 108 24.20 24.15 -35.96
C ALA A 108 23.11 23.50 -35.09
N ILE A 109 22.28 22.60 -35.66
CA ILE A 109 21.32 21.78 -34.93
C ILE A 109 22.01 20.88 -33.91
N ASN A 110 23.08 20.18 -34.29
CA ASN A 110 23.80 19.29 -33.39
C ASN A 110 24.49 20.03 -32.23
N GLU A 111 25.01 21.25 -32.47
CA GLU A 111 25.57 22.08 -31.40
C GLU A 111 24.49 22.67 -30.49
N ILE A 112 23.40 23.23 -31.03
CA ILE A 112 22.33 23.80 -30.20
C ILE A 112 21.63 22.73 -29.35
N VAL A 113 21.46 21.50 -29.87
CA VAL A 113 20.89 20.36 -29.12
C VAL A 113 21.71 20.00 -27.88
N LYS A 114 23.05 20.09 -27.94
CA LYS A 114 23.92 19.90 -26.77
C LYS A 114 23.73 21.02 -25.75
N ILE A 115 23.56 22.26 -26.21
CA ILE A 115 23.40 23.45 -25.36
C ILE A 115 22.05 23.45 -24.62
N ILE A 116 20.96 23.01 -25.28
CA ILE A 116 19.61 22.99 -24.68
C ILE A 116 19.31 21.75 -23.82
N ALA A 117 20.24 20.81 -23.73
CA ALA A 117 20.11 19.62 -22.89
C ALA A 117 19.81 20.01 -21.42
N PRO A 118 18.85 19.36 -20.75
CA PRO A 118 18.24 18.06 -21.07
C PRO A 118 16.97 18.11 -21.96
N ILE A 119 16.60 19.26 -22.53
CA ILE A 119 15.40 19.36 -23.38
C ILE A 119 15.73 18.87 -24.80
N THR A 120 14.83 18.08 -25.39
CA THR A 120 14.96 17.59 -26.77
C THR A 120 14.23 18.50 -27.75
N LEU A 121 14.69 18.54 -29.01
CA LEU A 121 13.97 19.20 -30.11
C LEU A 121 12.53 18.70 -30.24
N SER A 122 12.31 17.40 -30.05
CA SER A 122 10.97 16.80 -30.06
C SER A 122 10.07 17.37 -28.95
N ASP A 123 10.61 17.62 -27.76
CA ASP A 123 9.83 18.26 -26.68
C ASP A 123 9.47 19.71 -27.01
N LEU A 124 10.37 20.47 -27.65
CA LEU A 124 10.07 21.84 -28.13
C LEU A 124 8.99 21.82 -29.22
N ARG A 125 9.10 20.92 -30.20
CA ARG A 125 8.13 20.74 -31.29
C ARG A 125 6.75 20.30 -30.80
N CYS A 126 6.70 19.56 -29.69
CA CYS A 126 5.45 19.20 -29.00
C CYS A 126 4.93 20.31 -28.05
N GLY A 127 5.48 21.52 -28.08
CA GLY A 127 5.02 22.64 -27.24
C GLY A 127 5.37 22.53 -25.76
N ARG A 128 6.29 21.64 -25.35
CA ARG A 128 6.68 21.44 -23.93
C ARG A 128 7.73 22.45 -23.44
N ASN A 129 7.70 23.68 -23.95
CA ASN A 129 8.65 24.74 -23.59
C ASN A 129 8.39 25.22 -22.14
N PRO A 130 9.34 25.09 -21.19
CA PRO A 130 9.15 25.51 -19.79
C PRO A 130 9.08 27.04 -19.61
N LEU A 131 9.51 27.82 -20.61
CA LEU A 131 9.46 29.29 -20.60
C LEU A 131 8.12 29.85 -21.12
N GLU A 132 7.19 28.99 -21.51
CA GLU A 132 5.87 29.42 -21.98
C GLU A 132 4.89 29.57 -20.81
N GLU A 133 4.21 30.72 -20.73
CA GLU A 133 3.36 31.10 -19.59
C GLU A 133 2.22 30.08 -19.33
N ASN A 134 1.66 29.49 -20.39
CA ASN A 134 0.67 28.41 -20.31
C ASN A 134 1.23 27.15 -19.61
N ASN A 135 2.49 26.82 -19.85
CA ASN A 135 3.15 25.68 -19.21
C ASN A 135 3.54 26.02 -17.77
N GLN A 136 4.01 27.24 -17.49
CA GLN A 136 4.35 27.70 -16.15
C GLN A 136 3.13 27.79 -15.22
N THR A 137 1.96 28.20 -15.73
CA THR A 137 0.72 28.23 -14.94
C THR A 137 0.19 26.82 -14.64
N ARG A 138 0.31 25.88 -15.59
CA ARG A 138 0.06 24.44 -15.35
C ARG A 138 1.02 23.87 -14.30
N LEU A 139 2.31 24.15 -14.43
CA LEU A 139 3.34 23.67 -13.50
C LEU A 139 3.12 24.20 -12.08
N ARG A 140 2.80 25.50 -11.92
CA ARG A 140 2.43 26.11 -10.62
C ARG A 140 1.20 25.46 -10.00
N LYS A 141 0.16 25.14 -10.79
CA LYS A 141 -1.03 24.40 -10.30
C LYS A 141 -0.65 23.01 -9.80
N ILE A 142 0.15 22.25 -10.55
CA ILE A 142 0.60 20.90 -10.16
C ILE A 142 1.47 20.97 -8.90
N GLN A 143 2.40 21.92 -8.82
CA GLN A 143 3.25 22.15 -7.65
C GLN A 143 2.42 22.47 -6.39
N PHE A 144 1.40 23.32 -6.52
CA PHE A 144 0.48 23.64 -5.43
C PHE A 144 -0.34 22.41 -4.98
N CYS A 145 -0.90 21.66 -5.93
CA CYS A 145 -1.62 20.42 -5.64
C CYS A 145 -0.73 19.39 -4.93
N LEU A 146 0.51 19.17 -5.38
CA LEU A 146 1.46 18.27 -4.72
C LEU A 146 1.87 18.78 -3.34
N SER A 147 2.07 20.09 -3.17
CA SER A 147 2.41 20.69 -1.88
C SER A 147 1.29 20.56 -0.83
N ILE A 148 0.03 20.40 -1.25
CA ILE A 148 -1.09 20.07 -0.37
C ILE A 148 -1.23 18.56 -0.19
N PHE A 149 -0.98 17.76 -1.24
CA PHE A 149 -1.14 16.31 -1.16
C PHE A 149 -0.09 15.64 -0.26
N VAL A 150 1.18 16.08 -0.32
CA VAL A 150 2.26 15.51 0.50
C VAL A 150 1.98 15.57 2.01
N PRO A 151 1.59 16.72 2.63
CA PRO A 151 1.25 16.74 4.05
C PRO A 151 -0.01 15.92 4.38
N ILE A 152 -1.01 15.83 3.48
CA ILE A 152 -2.16 14.93 3.66
C ILE A 152 -1.70 13.46 3.70
N LEU A 153 -0.81 13.06 2.79
CA LEU A 153 -0.22 11.72 2.77
C LEU A 153 0.59 11.43 4.04
N LEU A 154 1.36 12.41 4.53
CA LEU A 154 2.09 12.28 5.80
C LEU A 154 1.15 12.11 7.00
N ILE A 155 0.04 12.85 7.06
CA ILE A 155 -0.99 12.67 8.09
C ILE A 155 -1.58 11.26 8.02
N ILE A 156 -1.88 10.75 6.82
CA ILE A 156 -2.38 9.37 6.62
C ILE A 156 -1.36 8.33 7.08
N ILE A 157 -0.06 8.52 6.80
CA ILE A 157 1.03 7.65 7.25
C ILE A 157 1.13 7.65 8.78
N VAL A 158 1.19 8.83 9.41
CA VAL A 158 1.30 8.96 10.88
C VAL A 158 0.07 8.37 11.58
N TYR A 159 -1.13 8.62 11.06
CA TYR A 159 -2.37 8.06 11.57
C TYR A 159 -2.39 6.53 11.48
N SER A 160 -2.01 5.98 10.32
CA SER A 160 -1.91 4.54 10.09
C SER A 160 -0.83 3.89 10.97
N ALA A 161 0.27 4.61 11.28
CA ALA A 161 1.35 4.12 12.14
C ALA A 161 0.94 4.09 13.60
N ASN A 162 0.21 5.11 14.08
CA ASN A 162 -0.37 5.13 15.42
C ASN A 162 -1.39 3.99 15.60
N ILE A 163 -2.28 3.75 14.63
CA ILE A 163 -3.19 2.60 14.66
C ILE A 163 -2.42 1.29 14.71
N LEU A 164 -1.44 1.10 13.81
CA LEU A 164 -0.66 -0.14 13.76
C LEU A 164 0.11 -0.39 15.05
N SER A 165 0.66 0.66 15.68
CA SER A 165 1.34 0.56 16.97
C SER A 165 0.39 0.10 18.08
N ARG A 166 -0.82 0.65 18.14
CA ARG A 166 -1.85 0.23 19.12
C ARG A 166 -2.31 -1.20 18.89
N GLU A 167 -2.51 -1.60 17.63
CA GLU A 167 -2.87 -2.98 17.30
C GLU A 167 -1.73 -3.98 17.63
N GLN A 168 -0.47 -3.58 17.48
CA GLN A 168 0.69 -4.39 17.88
C GLN A 168 0.82 -4.52 19.42
N GLU A 169 0.54 -3.45 20.16
CA GLU A 169 0.52 -3.46 21.64
C GLU A 169 -0.63 -4.33 22.18
N ALA A 170 -1.82 -4.25 21.57
CA ALA A 170 -2.93 -5.16 21.88
C ALA A 170 -2.59 -6.62 21.56
N LEU A 171 -1.96 -6.90 20.42
CA LEU A 171 -1.55 -8.26 20.04
C LEU A 171 -0.44 -8.83 20.92
N SER A 172 0.52 -8.03 21.39
CA SER A 172 1.57 -8.49 22.30
C SER A 172 1.00 -8.82 23.68
N GLY A 173 0.09 -7.99 24.20
CA GLY A 173 -0.67 -8.27 25.43
C GLY A 173 -1.54 -9.54 25.32
N LEU A 174 -2.19 -9.76 24.18
CA LEU A 174 -2.93 -11.02 23.93
C LEU A 174 -2.01 -12.24 23.81
N ALA A 175 -0.84 -12.10 23.19
CA ALA A 175 0.13 -13.19 23.10
C ALA A 175 0.72 -13.57 24.47
N GLU A 176 0.97 -12.58 25.34
CA GLU A 176 1.33 -12.80 26.75
C GLU A 176 0.24 -13.59 27.49
N ILE A 177 -1.04 -13.24 27.30
CA ILE A 177 -2.17 -13.97 27.92
C ILE A 177 -2.31 -15.39 27.34
N ALA A 178 -2.07 -15.58 26.05
CA ALA A 178 -2.18 -16.89 25.39
C ALA A 178 -1.14 -17.90 25.90
N THR A 179 0.11 -17.49 26.14
CA THR A 179 1.14 -18.39 26.70
C THR A 179 0.85 -18.79 28.15
N ILE A 180 0.16 -17.92 28.91
CA ILE A 180 -0.24 -18.15 30.30
C ILE A 180 -1.29 -19.28 30.45
N SER A 181 -1.89 -19.75 29.35
CA SER A 181 -2.80 -20.91 29.32
C SER A 181 -4.02 -20.73 30.25
N PRO A 182 -4.97 -19.83 29.90
CA PRO A 182 -6.06 -19.42 30.80
C PRO A 182 -6.92 -20.60 31.29
N GLU A 183 -7.11 -21.64 30.47
CA GLU A 183 -7.81 -22.87 30.85
C GLU A 183 -7.14 -23.60 32.03
N ILE A 184 -5.81 -23.64 32.08
CA ILE A 184 -5.06 -24.27 33.18
C ILE A 184 -5.23 -23.44 34.46
N LYS A 185 -5.21 -22.10 34.36
CA LYS A 185 -5.46 -21.22 35.51
C LYS A 185 -6.89 -21.31 36.02
N LEU A 186 -7.89 -21.37 35.13
CA LEU A 186 -9.30 -21.59 35.47
C LEU A 186 -9.51 -22.96 36.14
N GLY A 187 -8.95 -24.03 35.57
CA GLY A 187 -9.00 -25.38 36.15
C GLY A 187 -8.34 -25.47 37.52
N ALA A 188 -7.23 -24.77 37.74
CA ALA A 188 -6.62 -24.64 39.07
C ALA A 188 -7.55 -23.88 40.03
N LEU A 189 -8.11 -22.73 39.62
CA LEU A 189 -9.03 -21.93 40.45
C LEU A 189 -10.27 -22.73 40.87
N ARG A 190 -10.81 -23.55 39.96
CA ARG A 190 -11.91 -24.47 40.22
C ARG A 190 -11.55 -25.52 41.28
N ARG A 191 -10.38 -26.15 41.18
CA ARG A 191 -9.91 -27.13 42.18
C ARG A 191 -9.79 -26.50 43.57
N MET A 192 -9.20 -25.31 43.68
CA MET A 192 -9.14 -24.57 44.95
C MET A 192 -10.52 -24.21 45.50
N ALA A 193 -11.49 -23.88 44.65
CA ALA A 193 -12.86 -23.60 45.08
C ALA A 193 -13.62 -24.86 45.53
N GLN A 194 -13.41 -25.99 44.86
CA GLN A 194 -13.96 -27.30 45.25
C GLN A 194 -13.34 -27.81 46.57
N GLU A 195 -12.03 -27.66 46.73
CA GLU A 195 -11.34 -27.99 47.99
C GLU A 195 -11.92 -27.18 49.16
N ARG A 196 -12.16 -25.88 48.95
CA ARG A 196 -12.81 -25.00 49.93
C ARG A 196 -14.26 -25.39 50.27
N SER A 197 -15.05 -25.92 49.34
CA SER A 197 -16.42 -26.35 49.66
C SER A 197 -16.45 -27.62 50.53
N THR A 198 -15.41 -28.45 50.44
CA THR A 198 -15.23 -29.63 51.31
C THR A 198 -14.66 -29.28 52.69
N HIS A 199 -13.84 -28.22 52.80
CA HIS A 199 -13.19 -27.80 54.04
C HIS A 199 -13.62 -26.38 54.43
N PRO A 200 -14.67 -26.21 55.27
CA PRO A 200 -15.26 -24.90 55.57
C PRO A 200 -14.37 -23.96 56.39
N ASN A 201 -13.23 -24.45 56.92
CA ASN A 201 -12.28 -23.66 57.69
C ASN A 201 -10.84 -23.82 57.11
N PRO A 202 -10.58 -23.30 55.88
CA PRO A 202 -9.32 -23.52 55.17
C PRO A 202 -8.18 -22.69 55.79
N ASP A 203 -6.94 -23.16 55.59
CA ASP A 203 -5.75 -22.39 55.97
C ASP A 203 -5.73 -21.01 55.32
N ARG A 204 -5.39 -20.00 56.12
CA ARG A 204 -5.36 -18.60 55.70
C ARG A 204 -4.48 -18.38 54.45
N ALA A 205 -3.37 -19.10 54.33
CA ALA A 205 -2.47 -19.01 53.18
C ALA A 205 -3.13 -19.49 51.87
N ALA A 206 -3.93 -20.57 51.92
CA ALA A 206 -4.66 -21.06 50.75
C ALA A 206 -5.78 -20.10 50.33
N TYR A 207 -6.42 -19.44 51.30
CA TYR A 207 -7.39 -18.37 51.02
C TYR A 207 -6.73 -17.15 50.35
N GLU A 208 -5.56 -16.72 50.83
CA GLU A 208 -4.81 -15.60 50.25
C GLU A 208 -4.31 -15.92 48.81
N ASP A 209 -3.82 -17.14 48.53
CA ASP A 209 -3.48 -17.56 47.15
C ASP A 209 -4.70 -17.59 46.22
N TYR A 210 -5.83 -18.13 46.68
CA TYR A 210 -7.08 -18.13 45.91
C TYR A 210 -7.54 -16.70 45.53
N GLN A 211 -7.49 -15.76 46.47
CA GLN A 211 -7.84 -14.36 46.20
C GLN A 211 -6.85 -13.68 45.25
N ASN A 212 -5.55 -13.92 45.40
CA ASN A 212 -4.53 -13.37 44.51
C ASN A 212 -4.74 -13.83 43.06
N ARG A 213 -4.97 -15.13 42.85
CA ARG A 213 -5.26 -15.68 41.51
C ARG A 213 -6.59 -15.18 40.95
N LYS A 214 -7.60 -14.96 41.80
CA LYS A 214 -8.88 -14.36 41.38
C LYS A 214 -8.70 -12.91 40.91
N VAL A 215 -7.86 -12.12 41.57
CA VAL A 215 -7.48 -10.76 41.13
C VAL A 215 -6.67 -10.81 39.84
N GLU A 216 -5.74 -11.75 39.71
CA GLU A 216 -4.96 -11.95 38.48
C GLU A 216 -5.87 -12.26 37.27
N LEU A 217 -6.84 -13.16 37.46
CA LEU A 217 -7.81 -13.55 36.42
C LEU A 217 -8.71 -12.38 36.00
N ARG A 218 -9.21 -11.57 36.96
CA ARG A 218 -9.96 -10.33 36.63
C ARG A 218 -9.12 -9.40 35.77
N LYS A 219 -7.86 -9.14 36.17
CA LYS A 219 -6.95 -8.26 35.42
C LYS A 219 -6.71 -8.73 33.98
N MET A 220 -6.72 -10.05 33.72
CA MET A 220 -6.69 -10.59 32.35
C MET A 220 -7.98 -10.31 31.59
N ILE A 221 -9.14 -10.48 32.23
CA ILE A 221 -10.45 -10.25 31.62
C ILE A 221 -10.68 -8.76 31.34
N ASP A 222 -10.26 -7.87 32.23
CA ASP A 222 -10.31 -6.42 32.03
C ASP A 222 -9.46 -6.01 30.82
N ARG A 223 -8.23 -6.55 30.68
CA ARG A 223 -7.38 -6.39 29.49
C ARG A 223 -8.05 -6.93 28.22
N ILE A 224 -8.70 -8.10 28.27
CA ILE A 224 -9.41 -8.67 27.12
C ILE A 224 -10.60 -7.78 26.72
N ASN A 225 -11.34 -7.22 27.68
CA ASN A 225 -12.44 -6.31 27.44
C ASN A 225 -11.97 -4.96 26.85
N GLU A 226 -10.87 -4.41 27.36
CA GLU A 226 -10.20 -3.21 26.82
C GLU A 226 -9.78 -3.43 25.36
N VAL A 227 -9.10 -4.55 25.06
CA VAL A 227 -8.72 -4.91 23.68
C VAL A 227 -9.96 -5.13 22.81
N ASN A 228 -11.01 -5.80 23.30
CA ASN A 228 -12.24 -6.00 22.54
C ASN A 228 -12.97 -4.67 22.25
N ALA A 229 -12.97 -3.71 23.18
CA ALA A 229 -13.52 -2.38 22.95
C ALA A 229 -12.75 -1.63 21.86
N PHE A 230 -11.42 -1.63 21.94
CA PHE A 230 -10.54 -1.06 20.92
C PHE A 230 -10.69 -1.73 19.54
N VAL A 231 -10.84 -3.06 19.49
CA VAL A 231 -11.11 -3.79 18.25
C VAL A 231 -12.45 -3.35 17.65
N ARG A 232 -13.52 -3.25 18.44
CA ARG A 232 -14.84 -2.82 17.93
C ARG A 232 -14.81 -1.38 17.40
N GLU A 233 -14.07 -0.48 18.05
CA GLU A 233 -13.84 0.89 17.56
C GLU A 233 -13.06 0.90 16.22
N THR A 234 -12.02 0.08 16.09
CA THR A 234 -11.11 0.09 14.93
C THR A 234 -11.56 -0.77 13.74
N THR A 235 -12.37 -1.82 13.94
CA THR A 235 -12.90 -2.64 12.84
C THR A 235 -14.16 -2.08 12.20
N GLY A 236 -14.83 -1.11 12.84
CA GLY A 236 -15.90 -0.34 12.22
C GLY A 236 -17.12 -1.17 11.82
N GLU A 237 -17.72 -1.91 12.76
CA GLU A 237 -19.12 -2.37 12.60
C GLU A 237 -20.12 -1.20 12.68
N GLY A 238 -19.69 -0.01 13.14
CA GLY A 238 -20.38 1.25 12.90
C GLY A 238 -20.00 1.86 11.55
N GLU A 239 -20.97 2.47 10.86
CA GLU A 239 -20.98 2.89 9.45
C GLU A 239 -19.88 3.89 8.99
N GLY A 240 -18.93 4.26 9.86
CA GLY A 240 -17.86 5.22 9.59
C GLY A 240 -16.60 4.64 8.92
N GLN A 241 -16.74 3.68 8.00
CA GLN A 241 -15.58 3.02 7.38
C GLN A 241 -14.74 4.04 6.57
N LEU A 242 -13.46 4.16 6.93
CA LEU A 242 -12.52 5.14 6.35
C LEU A 242 -12.49 5.05 4.82
N LEU A 243 -12.81 6.17 4.16
CA LEU A 243 -12.83 6.32 2.69
C LEU A 243 -11.55 5.83 1.99
N VAL A 244 -10.39 5.91 2.68
CA VAL A 244 -9.11 5.40 2.19
C VAL A 244 -9.15 3.89 1.95
N TRP A 245 -9.84 3.12 2.79
CA TRP A 245 -9.93 1.67 2.66
C TRP A 245 -10.84 1.25 1.52
N GLU A 246 -11.98 1.94 1.33
CA GLU A 246 -12.84 1.75 0.16
C GLU A 246 -12.12 2.14 -1.14
N PHE A 247 -11.34 3.22 -1.12
CA PHE A 247 -10.54 3.63 -2.28
C PHE A 247 -9.47 2.59 -2.64
N ILE A 248 -8.80 2.00 -1.64
CA ILE A 248 -7.82 0.91 -1.86
C ILE A 248 -8.52 -0.36 -2.37
N ARG A 249 -9.66 -0.74 -1.79
CA ARG A 249 -10.44 -1.91 -2.23
C ARG A 249 -10.91 -1.76 -3.68
N ALA A 250 -11.40 -0.58 -4.05
CA ALA A 250 -11.81 -0.23 -5.40
C ALA A 250 -10.62 -0.18 -6.37
N TYR A 251 -9.50 0.45 -5.99
CA TYR A 251 -8.34 0.62 -6.88
C TYR A 251 -7.61 -0.70 -7.18
N PHE A 252 -7.42 -1.55 -6.17
CA PHE A 252 -6.75 -2.84 -6.35
C PHE A 252 -7.70 -3.98 -6.77
N GLY A 253 -9.01 -3.71 -6.88
CA GLY A 253 -9.99 -4.74 -7.24
C GLY A 253 -10.00 -5.92 -6.27
N ILE A 254 -9.68 -5.69 -4.99
CA ILE A 254 -9.61 -6.74 -3.95
C ILE A 254 -11.05 -7.09 -3.57
N SER A 255 -11.70 -7.86 -4.45
CA SER A 255 -12.89 -8.62 -4.12
C SER A 255 -12.54 -9.61 -3.02
N THR A 256 -13.27 -9.56 -1.91
CA THR A 256 -13.14 -10.50 -0.79
C THR A 256 -13.61 -11.92 -1.14
N ALA A 257 -13.93 -12.21 -2.41
CA ALA A 257 -14.42 -13.51 -2.91
C ALA A 257 -13.51 -14.73 -2.63
N GLY A 258 -12.25 -14.53 -2.23
CA GLY A 258 -11.37 -15.61 -1.75
C GLY A 258 -11.54 -15.97 -0.26
N ALA A 259 -12.17 -15.10 0.53
CA ALA A 259 -12.41 -15.30 1.95
C ALA A 259 -13.81 -15.90 2.16
N MET A 260 -13.96 -17.17 1.78
CA MET A 260 -15.17 -17.97 1.97
C MET A 260 -15.37 -18.27 3.47
N PHE A 261 -15.84 -17.27 4.22
CA PHE A 261 -16.32 -17.45 5.58
C PHE A 261 -17.76 -17.97 5.56
N PRO A 262 -18.14 -18.92 6.42
CA PRO A 262 -19.54 -19.29 6.58
C PRO A 262 -20.32 -18.11 7.16
N ASP A 263 -21.41 -17.73 6.50
CA ASP A 263 -22.35 -16.73 7.01
C ASP A 263 -23.04 -17.29 8.27
N GLU A 264 -22.59 -16.87 9.45
CA GLU A 264 -23.23 -17.17 10.74
C GLU A 264 -24.47 -16.30 10.99
N SER A 265 -25.23 -16.00 9.94
CA SER A 265 -26.36 -15.04 9.95
C SER A 265 -27.70 -15.65 10.42
N THR A 266 -27.74 -16.96 10.69
CA THR A 266 -28.93 -17.67 11.18
C THR A 266 -29.03 -17.80 12.71
N ALA A 267 -28.05 -17.30 13.47
CA ALA A 267 -28.07 -17.30 14.93
C ALA A 267 -28.90 -16.14 15.52
N GLY A 268 -30.24 -16.27 15.46
CA GLY A 268 -31.23 -15.67 16.38
C GLY A 268 -31.09 -14.20 16.79
N LYS A 269 -32.00 -13.34 16.30
CA LYS A 269 -32.24 -12.00 16.86
C LYS A 269 -32.65 -12.08 18.34
N ALA A 270 -31.70 -11.83 19.24
CA ALA A 270 -31.93 -11.74 20.69
C ALA A 270 -31.21 -10.52 21.30
N SER A 271 -31.40 -9.34 20.70
CA SER A 271 -30.93 -8.05 21.24
C SER A 271 -32.14 -7.17 21.59
N VAL A 272 -32.84 -7.52 22.66
CA VAL A 272 -33.88 -6.67 23.26
C VAL A 272 -33.21 -5.68 24.20
N LEU A 273 -33.59 -4.41 24.07
CA LEU A 273 -33.16 -3.32 24.96
C LEU A 273 -33.51 -3.63 26.42
N LEU A 274 -32.51 -3.76 27.28
CA LEU A 274 -32.66 -3.92 28.72
C LEU A 274 -31.93 -2.81 29.49
N SER A 275 -32.51 -1.61 29.45
CA SER A 275 -32.29 -0.57 30.47
C SER A 275 -33.23 -0.83 31.65
N GLY A 276 -33.02 -1.94 32.34
CA GLY A 276 -33.80 -2.38 33.51
C GLY A 276 -32.89 -2.72 34.69
N PRO A 277 -33.41 -2.83 35.92
CA PRO A 277 -32.63 -3.25 37.07
C PRO A 277 -32.02 -4.64 36.81
N VAL A 278 -30.78 -4.83 37.28
CA VAL A 278 -29.96 -6.04 37.09
C VAL A 278 -30.83 -7.28 37.32
N PRO A 279 -30.97 -8.19 36.33
CA PRO A 279 -31.78 -9.38 36.50
C PRO A 279 -31.21 -10.21 37.67
N PRO A 280 -32.07 -10.86 38.48
CA PRO A 280 -31.60 -11.83 39.46
C PRO A 280 -30.75 -12.91 38.76
N SER A 281 -29.89 -13.57 39.54
CA SER A 281 -28.94 -14.57 39.04
C SER A 281 -29.55 -15.46 37.96
N PRO A 282 -28.86 -15.68 36.84
CA PRO A 282 -29.44 -16.36 35.68
C PRO A 282 -30.09 -17.67 36.10
N GLU A 283 -31.35 -17.89 35.72
CA GLU A 283 -32.15 -19.02 36.20
C GLU A 283 -31.47 -20.38 35.95
N PHE A 284 -30.64 -20.47 34.90
CA PHE A 284 -29.83 -21.64 34.57
C PHE A 284 -28.75 -22.01 35.60
N CYS A 285 -28.38 -21.10 36.52
CA CYS A 285 -27.47 -21.38 37.64
C CYS A 285 -28.19 -21.76 38.94
N THR A 286 -29.52 -21.89 38.94
CA THR A 286 -30.25 -22.35 40.12
C THR A 286 -30.15 -23.87 40.26
N ARG A 287 -29.84 -24.36 41.48
CA ARG A 287 -29.88 -25.79 41.79
C ARG A 287 -31.31 -26.24 42.08
N ASP A 288 -31.66 -27.45 41.66
CA ASP A 288 -32.87 -28.16 42.06
C ASP A 288 -32.79 -28.60 43.53
N ALA A 289 -33.88 -29.16 44.07
CA ALA A 289 -33.93 -29.67 45.44
C ALA A 289 -32.98 -30.88 45.69
N LEU A 290 -32.35 -31.41 44.63
CA LEU A 290 -31.38 -32.51 44.66
C LEU A 290 -29.94 -31.99 44.47
N GLY A 291 -29.74 -30.67 44.45
CA GLY A 291 -28.43 -30.04 44.31
C GLY A 291 -27.87 -30.01 42.89
N ARG A 292 -28.61 -30.41 41.86
CA ARG A 292 -28.19 -30.39 40.44
C ARG A 292 -28.62 -29.08 39.78
N LEU A 293 -27.84 -28.58 38.83
CA LEU A 293 -28.24 -27.39 38.05
C LEU A 293 -29.56 -27.66 37.29
N LYS A 294 -30.46 -26.68 37.30
CA LYS A 294 -31.65 -26.69 36.43
C LYS A 294 -31.23 -26.43 34.99
N LEU A 295 -31.12 -27.49 34.20
CA LEU A 295 -31.11 -27.36 32.75
C LEU A 295 -32.46 -26.80 32.27
N ALA A 296 -32.44 -26.08 31.16
CA ALA A 296 -33.65 -25.62 30.48
C ALA A 296 -34.58 -26.81 30.13
N PRO A 297 -35.92 -26.61 30.13
CA PRO A 297 -36.89 -27.71 30.08
C PRO A 297 -36.86 -28.52 28.77
N ASP A 298 -36.31 -27.94 27.70
CA ASP A 298 -36.04 -28.60 26.41
C ASP A 298 -34.95 -29.68 26.51
N ALA A 299 -34.01 -29.56 27.45
CA ALA A 299 -32.94 -30.52 27.68
C ALA A 299 -33.41 -31.88 28.25
N GLY A 300 -34.69 -32.02 28.60
CA GLY A 300 -35.29 -33.27 29.06
C GLY A 300 -35.11 -34.42 28.07
N ASN A 301 -35.20 -34.14 26.77
CA ASN A 301 -35.13 -35.14 25.70
C ASN A 301 -33.71 -35.51 25.25
N LEU A 302 -32.66 -34.94 25.85
CA LEU A 302 -31.27 -35.25 25.50
C LEU A 302 -30.81 -36.60 26.10
N LEU A 303 -29.97 -37.30 25.34
CA LEU A 303 -29.22 -38.47 25.80
C LEU A 303 -28.46 -38.17 27.09
N GLU A 304 -28.39 -39.15 28.00
CA GLU A 304 -27.86 -38.94 29.35
C GLU A 304 -26.41 -38.46 29.39
N TRP A 305 -25.55 -38.96 28.50
CA TRP A 305 -24.18 -38.48 28.36
C TRP A 305 -24.10 -37.02 27.86
N VAL A 306 -25.01 -36.60 26.96
CA VAL A 306 -25.11 -35.20 26.50
C VAL A 306 -25.61 -34.31 27.63
N ARG A 307 -26.55 -34.81 28.44
CA ARG A 307 -27.02 -34.11 29.64
C ARG A 307 -25.89 -33.94 30.66
N SER A 308 -25.04 -34.96 30.86
CA SER A 308 -23.84 -34.87 31.71
C SER A 308 -22.84 -33.85 31.19
N ALA A 309 -22.45 -33.94 29.92
CA ALA A 309 -21.49 -33.01 29.30
C ALA A 309 -22.01 -31.56 29.29
N LYS A 310 -23.31 -31.35 29.03
CA LYS A 310 -23.94 -30.03 29.10
C LYS A 310 -24.08 -29.52 30.54
N SER A 311 -24.28 -30.42 31.51
CA SER A 311 -24.27 -30.09 32.95
C SER A 311 -22.88 -29.66 33.41
N GLU A 312 -21.83 -30.37 33.01
CA GLU A 312 -20.44 -29.98 33.29
C GLU A 312 -20.13 -28.60 32.70
N SER A 313 -20.41 -28.38 31.41
CA SER A 313 -20.25 -27.06 30.77
C SER A 313 -21.05 -25.94 31.47
N LEU A 314 -22.25 -26.23 31.99
CA LEU A 314 -23.04 -25.26 32.76
C LEU A 314 -22.49 -25.03 34.17
N GLU A 315 -21.85 -26.02 34.80
CA GLU A 315 -21.11 -25.80 36.05
C GLU A 315 -19.89 -24.90 35.83
N ASP A 316 -19.18 -25.06 34.70
CA ASP A 316 -18.08 -24.16 34.30
C ASP A 316 -18.60 -22.72 34.13
N ASP A 317 -19.65 -22.53 33.34
CA ASP A 317 -20.26 -21.22 33.09
C ASP A 317 -20.78 -20.57 34.38
N CYS A 318 -21.46 -21.33 35.25
CA CYS A 318 -22.00 -20.81 36.50
C CYS A 318 -20.92 -20.53 37.56
N PHE A 319 -19.86 -21.34 37.64
CA PHE A 319 -18.71 -21.05 38.49
C PHE A 319 -17.97 -19.80 38.00
N LEU A 320 -17.77 -19.67 36.68
CA LEU A 320 -17.18 -18.49 36.07
C LEU A 320 -18.05 -17.26 36.35
N TRP A 321 -19.37 -17.39 36.24
CA TRP A 321 -20.34 -16.35 36.60
C TRP A 321 -20.17 -15.93 38.06
N GLU A 322 -20.21 -16.85 39.03
CA GLU A 322 -20.05 -16.53 40.46
C GLU A 322 -18.67 -15.91 40.79
N VAL A 323 -17.59 -16.39 40.16
CA VAL A 323 -16.25 -15.82 40.35
C VAL A 323 -16.17 -14.39 39.83
N LEU A 324 -16.77 -14.09 38.67
CA LEU A 324 -16.64 -12.79 37.99
C LEU A 324 -17.71 -11.76 38.42
N TYR A 325 -18.99 -12.15 38.49
CA TYR A 325 -20.12 -11.26 38.80
C TYR A 325 -20.23 -10.85 40.26
N ALA A 326 -19.74 -11.64 41.22
CA ALA A 326 -19.95 -11.37 42.65
C ALA A 326 -19.32 -10.03 43.15
N SER A 327 -18.66 -9.26 42.27
CA SER A 327 -18.27 -7.87 42.53
C SER A 327 -18.42 -6.93 41.31
N SER A 328 -19.13 -7.34 40.24
CA SER A 328 -19.29 -6.55 39.01
C SER A 328 -20.77 -6.38 38.68
N GLN A 329 -21.19 -5.15 38.43
CA GLN A 329 -22.61 -4.82 38.17
C GLN A 329 -22.99 -4.96 36.68
N GLU A 330 -22.03 -5.24 35.82
CA GLU A 330 -22.21 -5.43 34.37
C GLU A 330 -21.79 -6.85 33.96
N PRO A 331 -22.58 -7.53 33.11
CA PRO A 331 -22.30 -7.53 31.68
C PRO A 331 -20.97 -8.08 31.14
N PRO A 332 -20.27 -9.10 31.71
CA PRO A 332 -19.15 -9.70 31.00
C PRO A 332 -19.72 -10.43 29.76
N PRO A 333 -19.24 -10.13 28.54
CA PRO A 333 -19.76 -10.74 27.32
C PRO A 333 -19.34 -12.21 27.27
N LEU A 334 -20.26 -13.11 27.65
CA LEU A 334 -20.03 -14.55 27.86
C LEU A 334 -19.84 -15.33 26.54
N ASN A 335 -18.82 -14.97 25.77
CA ASN A 335 -18.36 -15.66 24.57
C ASN A 335 -16.83 -15.51 24.45
N ALA A 336 -16.08 -16.08 25.40
CA ALA A 336 -14.60 -16.15 25.30
C ALA A 336 -14.16 -16.85 23.99
N THR A 337 -14.96 -17.79 23.49
CA THR A 337 -14.83 -18.43 22.17
C THR A 337 -14.95 -17.45 21.00
N LYS A 338 -15.86 -16.45 21.07
CA LYS A 338 -15.92 -15.36 20.07
C LYS A 338 -14.74 -14.41 20.23
N ALA A 339 -14.33 -14.07 21.45
CA ALA A 339 -13.12 -13.27 21.67
C ALA A 339 -11.88 -13.90 21.00
N LEU A 340 -11.70 -15.23 21.14
CA LEU A 340 -10.66 -15.99 20.44
C LEU A 340 -10.77 -15.92 18.91
N SER A 341 -11.98 -15.98 18.34
CA SER A 341 -12.15 -15.87 16.88
C SER A 341 -11.83 -14.45 16.36
N HIS A 342 -12.11 -13.40 17.14
CA HIS A 342 -11.69 -12.03 16.82
C HIS A 342 -10.16 -11.85 16.76
N ILE A 343 -9.37 -12.58 17.54
CA ILE A 343 -7.89 -12.52 17.48
C ILE A 343 -7.37 -12.89 16.09
N SER A 344 -7.95 -13.92 15.46
CA SER A 344 -7.55 -14.34 14.11
C SER A 344 -7.86 -13.27 13.05
N ARG A 345 -9.02 -12.61 13.15
CA ARG A 345 -9.41 -11.48 12.30
C ARG A 345 -8.49 -10.27 12.51
N LEU A 346 -8.18 -9.93 13.76
CA LEU A 346 -7.26 -8.83 14.10
C LEU A 346 -5.85 -9.08 13.55
N LYS A 347 -5.30 -10.28 13.75
CA LYS A 347 -3.99 -10.66 13.21
C LYS A 347 -3.93 -10.51 11.69
N ASN A 348 -4.98 -10.90 10.97
CA ASN A 348 -5.06 -10.74 9.52
C ASN A 348 -5.18 -9.26 9.10
N SER A 349 -5.97 -8.44 9.82
CA SER A 349 -6.06 -6.98 9.60
C SER A 349 -4.70 -6.29 9.77
N VAL A 350 -4.01 -6.59 10.87
CA VAL A 350 -2.67 -6.06 11.18
C VAL A 350 -1.65 -6.48 10.13
N ALA A 351 -1.63 -7.77 9.75
CA ALA A 351 -0.74 -8.26 8.70
C ALA A 351 -1.01 -7.58 7.36
N MET A 352 -2.28 -7.33 7.01
CA MET A 352 -2.65 -6.63 5.78
C MET A 352 -2.18 -5.17 5.79
N ARG A 353 -2.38 -4.44 6.90
CA ARG A 353 -1.93 -3.04 7.04
C ARG A 353 -0.41 -2.91 7.06
N ALA A 354 0.28 -3.77 7.82
CA ALA A 354 1.74 -3.75 7.92
C ALA A 354 2.45 -4.15 6.61
N THR A 355 1.93 -5.16 5.90
CA THR A 355 2.61 -5.74 4.72
C THR A 355 2.26 -5.01 3.42
N TRP A 356 1.03 -4.48 3.29
CA TRP A 356 0.55 -3.89 2.03
C TRP A 356 0.41 -2.36 2.12
N LEU A 357 -0.39 -1.88 3.08
CA LEU A 357 -0.71 -0.45 3.19
C LEU A 357 0.53 0.39 3.50
N MET A 358 1.32 -0.01 4.49
CA MET A 358 2.49 0.77 4.89
C MET A 358 3.53 0.91 3.76
N PRO A 359 4.07 -0.18 3.18
CA PRO A 359 5.09 -0.07 2.14
C PRO A 359 4.58 0.67 0.88
N PHE A 360 3.29 0.54 0.56
CA PHE A 360 2.64 1.33 -0.49
C PHE A 360 2.70 2.84 -0.22
N LEU A 361 2.29 3.29 0.97
CA LEU A 361 2.27 4.72 1.32
C LEU A 361 3.69 5.31 1.36
N TYR A 362 4.68 4.57 1.87
CA TYR A 362 6.08 5.00 1.87
C TYR A 362 6.66 5.06 0.45
N GLY A 363 6.39 4.08 -0.41
CA GLY A 363 6.79 4.10 -1.82
C GLY A 363 6.15 5.24 -2.61
N LEU A 364 4.85 5.51 -2.37
CA LEU A 364 4.13 6.64 -2.95
C LEU A 364 4.73 7.99 -2.51
N LEU A 365 5.06 8.14 -1.22
CA LEU A 365 5.74 9.33 -0.67
C LEU A 365 7.10 9.56 -1.35
N GLY A 366 7.90 8.50 -1.52
CA GLY A 366 9.18 8.56 -2.24
C GLY A 366 9.01 9.05 -3.67
N ALA A 367 8.03 8.51 -4.41
CA ALA A 367 7.73 8.92 -5.77
C ALA A 367 7.23 10.39 -5.83
N MET A 368 6.45 10.84 -4.85
CA MET A 368 6.01 12.25 -4.78
C MET A 368 7.16 13.22 -4.55
N ILE A 369 8.11 12.89 -3.67
CA ILE A 369 9.30 13.73 -3.45
C ILE A 369 10.19 13.77 -4.71
N PHE A 370 10.29 12.66 -5.45
CA PHE A 370 10.96 12.67 -6.76
C PHE A 370 10.25 13.63 -7.74
N VAL A 371 8.92 13.52 -7.88
CA VAL A 371 8.13 14.37 -8.78
C VAL A 371 8.24 15.85 -8.39
N MET A 372 8.15 16.17 -7.10
CA MET A 372 8.32 17.52 -6.58
C MET A 372 9.71 18.09 -6.91
N ARG A 373 10.79 17.31 -6.68
CA ARG A 373 12.16 17.67 -7.06
C ARG A 373 12.31 17.89 -8.57
N ASN A 374 11.60 17.11 -9.38
CA ASN A 374 11.63 17.23 -10.83
C ASN A 374 10.95 18.52 -11.30
N ILE A 375 9.83 18.90 -10.67
CA ILE A 375 9.07 20.13 -10.95
C ILE A 375 9.82 21.39 -10.53
N THR A 376 10.56 21.36 -9.41
CA THR A 376 11.39 22.50 -8.97
C THR A 376 12.66 22.70 -9.81
N SER A 377 12.94 21.80 -10.77
CA SER A 377 14.11 21.92 -11.65
C SER A 377 13.72 22.63 -12.95
N GLU A 378 13.90 23.96 -13.00
CA GLU A 378 13.56 24.83 -14.15
C GLU A 378 14.13 24.35 -15.49
N ARG A 379 15.24 23.60 -15.47
CA ARG A 379 15.91 23.06 -16.66
C ARG A 379 15.26 21.80 -17.22
N ARG A 380 14.28 21.19 -16.55
CA ARG A 380 13.62 19.96 -17.00
C ARG A 380 12.31 20.29 -17.71
N PRO A 381 11.99 19.60 -18.83
CA PRO A 381 10.74 19.85 -19.54
C PRO A 381 9.55 19.48 -18.64
N ALA A 382 8.44 20.21 -18.79
CA ALA A 382 7.23 19.95 -18.02
C ALA A 382 6.75 18.51 -18.29
N MET A 383 6.68 17.70 -17.22
CA MET A 383 6.11 16.35 -17.32
C MET A 383 4.60 16.43 -17.52
N GLU A 384 4.09 15.62 -18.45
CA GLU A 384 2.66 15.41 -18.60
C GLU A 384 2.07 14.69 -17.39
N MET A 385 0.77 14.92 -17.14
CA MET A 385 0.05 14.31 -16.02
C MET A 385 0.08 12.77 -16.07
N PHE A 386 0.01 12.17 -17.26
CA PHE A 386 -0.06 10.72 -17.40
C PHE A 386 1.25 10.01 -16.96
N PRO A 387 2.46 10.36 -17.48
CA PRO A 387 3.72 9.84 -16.95
C PRO A 387 3.90 10.08 -15.44
N MET A 388 3.40 11.20 -14.91
CA MET A 388 3.45 11.50 -13.49
C MET A 388 2.60 10.52 -12.66
N ILE A 389 1.35 10.28 -13.07
CA ILE A 389 0.44 9.32 -12.41
C ILE A 389 1.00 7.90 -12.50
N VAL A 390 1.48 7.48 -13.67
CA VAL A 390 2.12 6.15 -13.87
C VAL A 390 3.35 5.99 -12.97
N ARG A 391 4.19 7.02 -12.84
CA ARG A 391 5.35 6.98 -11.94
C ARG A 391 4.94 6.88 -10.47
N LEU A 392 3.89 7.58 -10.06
CA LEU A 392 3.37 7.53 -8.68
C LEU A 392 2.79 6.14 -8.35
N SER A 393 1.99 5.55 -9.25
CA SER A 393 1.42 4.21 -9.02
C SER A 393 2.48 3.11 -9.01
N LEU A 394 3.45 3.17 -9.95
CA LEU A 394 4.59 2.25 -9.95
C LEU A 394 5.46 2.41 -8.68
N GLY A 395 5.61 3.62 -8.14
CA GLY A 395 6.35 3.87 -6.90
C GLY A 395 5.69 3.24 -5.67
N GLY A 396 4.37 3.35 -5.56
CA GLY A 396 3.60 2.64 -4.53
C GLY A 396 3.67 1.12 -4.70
N LEU A 397 3.55 0.62 -5.93
CA LEU A 397 3.63 -0.82 -6.23
C LEU A 397 5.00 -1.41 -5.90
N ALA A 398 6.08 -0.73 -6.27
CA ALA A 398 7.44 -1.14 -5.92
C ALA A 398 7.67 -1.14 -4.41
N GLY A 399 7.04 -0.21 -3.67
CA GLY A 399 6.97 -0.24 -2.22
C GLY A 399 6.35 -1.53 -1.67
N ILE A 400 5.18 -1.96 -2.19
CA ILE A 400 4.53 -3.23 -1.82
C ILE A 400 5.46 -4.43 -2.06
N VAL A 401 6.12 -4.48 -3.23
CA VAL A 401 7.04 -5.58 -3.57
C VAL A 401 8.19 -5.69 -2.56
N ILE A 402 8.82 -4.58 -2.19
CA ILE A 402 9.87 -4.53 -1.15
C ILE A 402 9.33 -4.95 0.22
N GLY A 403 8.13 -4.49 0.59
CA GLY A 403 7.46 -4.88 1.83
C GLY A 403 7.21 -6.39 1.92
N TRP A 404 6.76 -7.00 0.82
CA TRP A 404 6.47 -8.43 0.76
C TRP A 404 7.73 -9.29 0.83
N PHE A 405 8.82 -8.89 0.16
CA PHE A 405 10.13 -9.53 0.31
C PHE A 405 10.69 -9.41 1.73
N SER A 406 10.45 -8.30 2.43
CA SER A 406 10.83 -8.20 3.83
C SER A 406 10.01 -9.12 4.74
N ALA A 407 8.73 -9.33 4.43
CA ALA A 407 7.85 -10.19 5.23
C ALA A 407 8.23 -11.68 5.07
N SER A 408 8.63 -12.13 3.88
CA SER A 408 9.00 -13.53 3.64
C SER A 408 10.31 -13.93 4.34
N VAL A 409 11.32 -13.05 4.34
CA VAL A 409 12.63 -13.27 4.97
C VAL A 409 12.54 -13.35 6.51
N GLY A 410 11.52 -12.73 7.13
CA GLY A 410 11.36 -12.68 8.59
C GLY A 410 10.73 -13.91 9.26
N THR A 411 10.37 -14.96 8.51
CA THR A 411 9.50 -16.05 8.97
C THR A 411 10.12 -17.06 9.96
N GLY A 412 11.37 -16.87 10.40
CA GLY A 412 12.13 -17.85 11.19
C GLY A 412 12.21 -17.63 12.71
N SER A 413 11.96 -16.43 13.25
CA SER A 413 12.08 -16.19 14.71
C SER A 413 11.26 -14.99 15.20
N PRO A 414 10.37 -15.16 16.19
CA PRO A 414 9.49 -14.09 16.68
C PRO A 414 10.17 -13.06 17.61
N ALA A 415 11.49 -13.13 17.81
CA ALA A 415 12.20 -12.36 18.83
C ALA A 415 13.03 -11.16 18.31
N VAL A 416 13.12 -10.94 16.99
CA VAL A 416 14.08 -9.97 16.43
C VAL A 416 13.48 -8.56 16.26
N SER A 417 13.48 -7.85 17.39
CA SER A 417 13.59 -6.39 17.56
C SER A 417 12.64 -5.44 16.79
N SER A 418 11.89 -4.67 17.59
CA SER A 418 11.08 -3.50 17.26
C SER A 418 11.75 -2.39 16.44
N ASN A 419 13.07 -2.43 16.26
CA ASN A 419 13.82 -1.47 15.44
C ASN A 419 13.90 -1.86 13.94
N ILE A 420 13.69 -3.13 13.59
CA ILE A 420 13.82 -3.59 12.18
C ILE A 420 12.69 -3.05 11.30
N LEU A 421 11.51 -2.76 11.85
CA LEU A 421 10.38 -2.14 11.13
C LEU A 421 10.75 -0.87 10.36
N SER A 422 11.79 -0.14 10.78
CA SER A 422 12.28 1.04 10.07
C SER A 422 12.90 0.74 8.69
N LEU A 423 13.67 -0.35 8.55
CA LEU A 423 14.48 -0.61 7.37
C LEU A 423 13.64 -0.94 6.11
N PRO A 424 12.60 -1.81 6.16
CA PRO A 424 11.76 -2.10 5.00
C PRO A 424 10.97 -0.88 4.53
N LEU A 425 10.54 -0.01 5.45
CA LEU A 425 9.80 1.21 5.12
C LEU A 425 10.71 2.27 4.48
N VAL A 426 11.95 2.41 4.99
CA VAL A 426 12.99 3.25 4.36
C VAL A 426 13.38 2.72 2.98
N LEU A 427 13.49 1.39 2.81
CA LEU A 427 13.74 0.76 1.51
C LEU A 427 12.56 0.96 0.54
N ALA A 428 11.32 0.79 0.98
CA ALA A 428 10.13 1.04 0.16
C ALA A 428 10.08 2.51 -0.32
N PHE A 429 10.35 3.46 0.58
CA PHE A 429 10.49 4.88 0.27
C PHE A 429 11.62 5.16 -0.74
N LEU A 430 12.81 4.60 -0.51
CA LEU A 430 13.98 4.80 -1.38
C LEU A 430 13.75 4.22 -2.78
N THR A 431 13.12 3.04 -2.87
CA THR A 431 12.73 2.40 -4.12
C THR A 431 11.68 3.23 -4.87
N GLY A 432 10.67 3.77 -4.17
CA GLY A 432 9.69 4.68 -4.77
C GLY A 432 10.31 5.97 -5.31
N TYR A 433 11.29 6.53 -4.59
CA TYR A 433 12.07 7.69 -5.04
C TYR A 433 12.97 7.38 -6.24
N GLY A 434 13.67 6.24 -6.18
CA GLY A 434 14.69 5.79 -7.14
C GLY A 434 14.17 4.82 -8.21
N ILE A 435 12.89 4.90 -8.57
CA ILE A 435 12.22 3.83 -9.32
C ILE A 435 12.86 3.46 -10.67
N ASP A 436 13.44 4.42 -11.40
CA ASP A 436 14.16 4.13 -12.65
C ASP A 436 15.41 3.26 -12.42
N VAL A 437 16.09 3.47 -11.28
CA VAL A 437 17.25 2.67 -10.87
C VAL A 437 16.80 1.27 -10.45
N PHE A 438 15.67 1.17 -9.75
CA PHE A 438 15.09 -0.12 -9.37
C PHE A 438 14.73 -0.97 -10.60
N PHE A 439 14.03 -0.42 -11.59
CA PHE A 439 13.75 -1.14 -12.84
C PHE A 439 15.03 -1.45 -13.62
N SER A 440 15.99 -0.52 -13.72
CA SER A 440 17.27 -0.81 -14.38
C SER A 440 18.06 -1.96 -13.71
N LEU A 441 17.95 -2.12 -12.38
CA LEU A 441 18.52 -3.27 -11.66
C LEU A 441 17.76 -4.57 -11.94
N LEU A 442 16.42 -4.54 -12.02
CA LEU A 442 15.59 -5.69 -12.40
C LEU A 442 15.84 -6.13 -13.85
N ASP A 443 16.00 -5.20 -14.79
CA ASP A 443 16.32 -5.48 -16.19
C ASP A 443 17.71 -6.12 -16.34
N ARG A 444 18.70 -5.65 -15.55
CA ARG A 444 20.03 -6.26 -15.50
C ARG A 444 20.01 -7.65 -14.87
N LEU A 445 19.22 -7.85 -13.82
CA LEU A 445 19.07 -9.14 -13.16
C LEU A 445 18.38 -10.16 -14.07
N SER A 446 17.31 -9.75 -14.78
CA SER A 446 16.59 -10.62 -15.70
C SER A 446 17.43 -11.01 -16.92
N GLY A 447 18.18 -10.06 -17.51
CA GLY A 447 19.17 -10.38 -18.56
C GLY A 447 20.22 -11.39 -18.09
N SER A 448 20.82 -11.15 -16.92
CA SER A 448 21.82 -12.03 -16.30
C SER A 448 21.32 -13.45 -16.01
N LEU A 449 20.01 -13.63 -15.74
CA LEU A 449 19.41 -14.95 -15.52
C LEU A 449 19.09 -15.70 -16.83
N ILE A 450 18.94 -14.99 -17.96
CA ILE A 450 18.58 -15.57 -19.26
C ILE A 450 19.83 -15.98 -20.06
N GLU A 451 20.91 -15.18 -20.01
CA GLU A 451 22.19 -15.45 -20.69
C GLU A 451 22.76 -16.88 -20.43
N PRO A 452 22.89 -17.39 -19.17
CA PRO A 452 23.61 -18.62 -18.88
C PRO A 452 22.93 -19.93 -19.33
N GLN A 453 21.72 -19.87 -19.89
CA GLN A 453 21.08 -21.02 -20.52
C GLN A 453 21.45 -21.19 -21.99
N ARG A 454 21.97 -20.14 -22.66
CA ARG A 454 22.29 -20.19 -24.09
C ARG A 454 23.57 -20.98 -24.38
N ASP A 455 24.57 -20.85 -23.52
CA ASP A 455 25.89 -21.47 -23.67
C ASP A 455 25.92 -22.98 -23.34
N LYS A 456 24.76 -23.58 -23.02
CA LYS A 456 24.60 -25.03 -22.82
C LYS A 456 23.80 -25.72 -23.94
N ALA A 457 23.39 -24.97 -24.95
CA ALA A 457 22.60 -25.44 -26.09
C ALA A 457 23.37 -25.43 -27.43
N SER A 458 24.68 -25.16 -27.39
CA SER A 458 25.63 -25.24 -28.50
C SER A 458 26.79 -26.17 -28.15
#